data_AF-A0A1B6IB04-F1
#
_entry.id   AF-A0A1B6IB04-F1
#
_cell.length_a   1.000
_cell.length_b   1.000
_cell.length_c   1.000
_cell.angle_alpha   90.00
_cell.angle_beta   90.00
_cell.angle_gamma   90.00
#
_symmetry.space_group_name_H-M   'P 1'
#
loop_
_entity.id
_entity.type
_entity.pdbx_description
1 polymer ?
#
loop_
_entity_poly.entity_id
_entity_poly.type
_entity_poly.pdbx_seq_one_letter_code
_entity_poly.pdbx_strand_id
1 'polypeptide(L)'
;MDKKKSTVSHHSELFIETPPSWIGVRHLQVGLLFLCMLFAYIIRVNISVAIVAMTGSSSSNVDVDTYEWDTSTKGLILSAFFWGYLVMNIPAAVIGHSVNNKMLLGGSFACASILSLITPVLVGWGDAPVVVVIR
;
A
#
# COMPACT_ATOMS: atom_id res chain seq x y z
N MET A 1 -23.01 8.01 -64.90
CA MET A 1 -22.93 9.28 -64.15
C MET A 1 -23.76 9.10 -62.88
N ASP A 2 -23.41 8.22 -61.96
CA ASP A 2 -22.21 8.21 -61.09
C ASP A 2 -22.06 9.47 -60.23
N LYS A 3 -22.73 9.45 -59.06
CA LYS A 3 -22.16 9.84 -57.75
C LYS A 3 -23.28 9.83 -56.72
N LYS A 4 -23.18 8.90 -55.76
CA LYS A 4 -23.27 9.11 -54.29
C LYS A 4 -23.61 7.80 -53.59
N LYS A 5 -22.81 6.76 -53.85
CA LYS A 5 -22.72 5.53 -53.05
C LYS A 5 -21.56 5.66 -52.05
N SER A 6 -21.48 6.78 -51.34
CA SER A 6 -20.23 7.23 -50.71
C SER A 6 -20.41 7.87 -49.33
N THR A 7 -21.37 7.40 -48.52
CA THR A 7 -21.46 7.77 -47.09
C THR A 7 -21.68 6.56 -46.19
N VAL A 8 -21.25 5.38 -46.65
CA VAL A 8 -21.17 4.14 -45.85
C VAL A 8 -19.74 3.61 -45.96
N SER A 9 -18.75 4.32 -45.39
CA SER A 9 -17.36 3.82 -45.24
C SER A 9 -16.46 4.79 -44.45
N HIS A 10 -16.81 5.18 -43.22
CA HIS A 10 -15.86 5.89 -42.33
C HIS A 10 -15.80 5.35 -40.90
N HIS A 11 -16.37 4.16 -40.66
CA HIS A 11 -16.05 3.31 -39.51
C HIS A 11 -15.03 2.24 -39.91
N SER A 12 -13.99 2.66 -40.62
CA SER A 12 -12.84 1.82 -40.95
C SER A 12 -11.99 1.69 -39.67
N GLU A 13 -12.24 0.61 -38.93
CA GLU A 13 -11.16 -0.28 -38.50
C GLU A 13 -9.92 0.43 -37.93
N LEU A 14 -10.05 1.19 -36.83
CA LEU A 14 -8.88 1.42 -35.95
C LEU A 14 -8.71 0.20 -35.06
N PHE A 15 -8.43 -0.95 -35.68
CA PHE A 15 -7.89 -2.10 -34.97
C PHE A 15 -6.55 -1.62 -34.46
N ILE A 16 -6.49 -1.33 -33.16
CA ILE A 16 -5.22 -1.28 -32.45
C ILE A 16 -4.67 -2.71 -32.55
N GLU A 17 -3.95 -2.99 -33.62
CA GLU A 17 -3.15 -4.18 -33.74
C GLU A 17 -2.02 -3.99 -32.73
N THR A 18 -2.25 -4.43 -31.48
CA THR A 18 -1.15 -4.55 -30.54
C THR A 18 -0.24 -5.64 -31.09
N PRO A 19 1.06 -5.36 -31.32
CA PRO A 19 1.96 -6.34 -31.92
C PRO A 19 1.96 -7.64 -31.09
N PRO A 20 2.11 -8.82 -31.72
CA PRO A 20 2.27 -10.07 -30.99
C PRO A 20 3.61 -10.09 -30.27
N SER A 21 3.62 -9.52 -29.08
CA SER A 21 4.65 -9.77 -28.07
C SER A 21 4.13 -10.90 -27.18
N TRP A 22 4.91 -11.97 -27.04
CA TRP A 22 4.67 -13.02 -26.06
C TRP A 22 4.52 -12.43 -24.63
N ILE A 23 5.05 -11.22 -24.41
CA ILE A 23 4.79 -10.38 -23.24
C ILE A 23 3.83 -9.22 -23.64
N GLY A 24 2.54 -9.42 -23.45
CA GLY A 24 1.54 -8.35 -23.60
C GLY A 24 1.53 -7.40 -22.39
N VAL A 25 1.04 -6.16 -22.57
CA VAL A 25 0.83 -5.16 -21.49
C VAL A 25 0.02 -5.70 -20.30
N ARG A 26 -0.79 -6.75 -20.51
CA ARG A 26 -1.52 -7.47 -19.46
C ARG A 26 -0.59 -8.19 -18.48
N HIS A 27 0.51 -8.79 -18.95
CA HIS A 27 1.49 -9.45 -18.08
C HIS A 27 2.30 -8.43 -17.28
N LEU A 28 2.63 -7.29 -17.90
CA LEU A 28 3.27 -6.17 -17.20
C LEU A 28 2.36 -5.62 -16.10
N GLN A 29 1.06 -5.46 -16.36
CA GLN A 29 0.10 -5.02 -15.34
C GLN A 29 -0.01 -6.02 -14.18
N VAL A 30 -0.10 -7.32 -14.46
CA VAL A 30 -0.13 -8.35 -13.40
C VAL A 30 1.20 -8.36 -12.64
N GLY A 31 2.33 -8.23 -13.32
CA GLY A 31 3.65 -8.12 -12.68
C GLY A 31 3.76 -6.89 -11.79
N LEU A 32 3.24 -5.74 -12.21
CA LEU A 32 3.20 -4.52 -11.42
C LEU A 32 2.30 -4.67 -10.19
N LEU A 33 1.11 -5.26 -10.35
CA LEU A 33 0.19 -5.54 -9.23
C LEU A 33 0.79 -6.55 -8.25
N PHE A 34 1.49 -7.56 -8.75
CA PHE A 34 2.20 -8.54 -7.94
C PHE A 34 3.33 -7.88 -7.12
N LEU A 35 4.16 -7.06 -7.76
CA LEU A 35 5.23 -6.33 -7.09
C LEU A 35 4.66 -5.36 -6.03
N CYS A 36 3.54 -4.72 -6.35
CA CYS A 36 2.83 -3.82 -5.44
C CYS A 36 2.32 -4.57 -4.20
N MET A 37 1.73 -5.75 -4.38
CA MET A 37 1.27 -6.61 -3.28
C MET A 37 2.43 -7.13 -2.42
N LEU A 38 3.58 -7.45 -3.03
CA LEU A 38 4.80 -7.82 -2.29
C LEU A 38 5.30 -6.68 -1.40
N PHE A 39 5.38 -5.46 -1.93
CA PHE A 39 5.79 -4.29 -1.14
C PHE A 39 4.82 -4.02 0.01
N ALA A 40 3.51 -4.11 -0.22
CA ALA A 40 2.50 -3.97 0.83
C ALA A 40 2.67 -5.03 1.94
N TYR A 41 2.98 -6.27 1.56
CA TYR A 41 3.22 -7.33 2.53
C TYR A 41 4.49 -7.11 3.35
N ILE A 42 5.57 -6.62 2.74
CA ILE A 42 6.81 -6.29 3.45
C ILE A 42 6.58 -5.17 4.49
N ILE A 43 5.84 -4.11 4.11
CA ILE A 43 5.46 -3.03 5.03
C ILE A 43 4.63 -3.59 6.19
N ARG A 44 3.79 -4.59 5.96
CA ARG A 44 3.00 -5.23 7.03
C ARG A 44 3.85 -6.05 8.00
N VAL A 45 4.87 -6.75 7.50
CA VAL A 45 5.74 -7.62 8.32
C VAL A 45 6.72 -6.81 9.18
N ASN A 46 7.10 -5.61 8.74
CA ASN A 46 8.10 -4.79 9.44
C ASN A 46 7.72 -4.48 10.90
N ILE A 47 6.42 -4.39 11.23
CA ILE A 47 5.96 -4.04 12.59
C ILE A 47 6.14 -5.18 13.58
N SER A 48 5.90 -6.42 13.13
CA SER A 48 6.15 -7.61 13.94
C SER A 48 7.64 -7.74 14.26
N VAL A 49 8.52 -7.38 13.32
CA VAL A 49 9.97 -7.40 13.54
C VAL A 49 10.43 -6.21 14.40
N ALA A 50 9.90 -5.02 14.15
CA ALA A 50 10.25 -3.80 14.88
C ALA A 50 9.90 -3.89 16.37
N ILE A 51 8.72 -4.44 16.72
CA ILE A 51 8.34 -4.59 18.14
C ILE A 51 9.28 -5.56 18.88
N VAL A 52 9.77 -6.61 18.20
CA VAL A 52 10.76 -7.53 18.77
C VAL A 52 12.11 -6.81 18.94
N ALA A 53 12.54 -6.02 17.97
CA ALA A 53 13.77 -5.24 18.06
C ALA A 53 13.74 -4.19 19.19
N MET A 54 12.57 -3.59 19.46
CA MET A 54 12.38 -2.58 20.50
C MET A 54 12.13 -3.17 21.90
N THR A 55 11.89 -4.49 22.01
CA THR A 55 11.56 -5.15 23.29
C THR A 55 12.52 -6.28 23.67
N GLY A 56 13.48 -6.60 22.81
CA GLY A 56 14.54 -7.56 23.11
C GLY A 56 15.51 -6.98 24.14
N SER A 57 15.58 -7.60 25.32
CA SER A 57 16.44 -7.22 26.45
C SER A 57 17.96 -7.42 26.19
N SER A 58 18.42 -7.36 24.93
CA SER A 58 19.80 -7.64 24.53
C SER A 58 20.22 -6.84 23.31
N SER A 59 19.87 -5.55 23.24
CA SER A 59 20.52 -4.63 22.32
C SER A 59 21.85 -4.15 22.93
N SER A 60 22.94 -4.79 22.55
CA SER A 60 24.32 -4.32 22.70
C SER A 60 24.62 -3.03 21.90
N ASN A 61 23.59 -2.25 21.54
CA ASN A 61 23.67 -0.99 20.80
C ASN A 61 23.23 0.14 21.75
N VAL A 62 24.12 1.10 22.00
CA VAL A 62 24.03 2.15 23.03
C VAL A 62 22.96 3.24 22.72
N ASP A 63 22.14 3.08 21.69
CA ASP A 63 21.28 4.16 21.15
C ASP A 63 19.85 3.70 20.80
N VAL A 64 19.30 2.72 21.54
CA VAL A 64 17.89 2.34 21.40
C VAL A 64 17.26 2.28 22.79
N ASP A 65 16.33 3.20 23.06
CA ASP A 65 15.56 3.22 24.32
C ASP A 65 14.78 1.92 24.46
N THR A 66 15.26 1.04 25.33
CA THR A 66 14.58 -0.19 25.74
C THR A 66 13.42 0.18 26.65
N TYR A 67 12.25 0.35 26.06
CA TYR A 67 11.01 0.48 26.81
C TYR A 67 10.64 -0.87 27.45
N GLU A 68 10.46 -0.93 28.77
CA GLU A 68 9.86 -2.09 29.48
C GLU A 68 8.36 -2.19 29.17
N TRP A 69 8.00 -2.40 27.90
CA TRP A 69 6.62 -2.67 27.54
C TRP A 69 6.26 -4.08 27.99
N ASP A 70 5.31 -4.18 28.93
CA ASP A 70 4.73 -5.45 29.35
C ASP A 70 4.21 -6.25 28.14
N THR A 71 4.20 -7.57 28.26
CA THR A 71 3.70 -8.48 27.20
C THR A 71 2.26 -8.16 26.80
N SER A 72 1.44 -7.66 27.74
CA SER A 72 0.08 -7.19 27.47
C SER A 72 0.07 -5.98 26.52
N THR A 73 0.97 -5.00 26.71
CA THR A 73 1.11 -3.82 25.85
C THR A 73 1.56 -4.20 24.43
N LYS A 74 2.46 -5.18 24.30
CA LYS A 74 2.87 -5.71 22.99
C LYS A 74 1.69 -6.31 22.23
N GLY A 75 0.87 -7.10 22.93
CA GLY A 75 -0.35 -7.68 22.38
C GLY A 75 -1.36 -6.61 21.97
N LEU A 76 -1.50 -5.55 22.76
CA LEU A 76 -2.35 -4.40 22.44
C LEU A 76 -1.93 -3.71 21.14
N ILE A 77 -0.64 -3.38 20.98
CA ILE A 77 -0.13 -2.75 19.74
C ILE A 77 -0.38 -3.66 18.53
N LEU A 78 -0.09 -4.96 18.67
CA LEU A 78 -0.30 -5.93 17.60
C LEU A 78 -1.79 -6.04 17.22
N SER A 79 -2.69 -6.02 18.21
CA SER A 79 -4.14 -6.08 18.01
C SER A 79 -4.74 -4.79 17.46
N ALA A 80 -4.22 -3.63 17.85
CA ALA A 80 -4.67 -2.32 17.37
C ALA A 80 -4.45 -2.18 15.86
N PHE A 81 -3.33 -2.70 15.36
CA PHE A 81 -3.07 -2.76 13.92
C PHE A 81 -4.13 -3.57 13.15
N PHE A 82 -4.60 -4.70 13.71
CA PHE A 82 -5.66 -5.50 13.07
C PHE A 82 -7.01 -4.79 13.09
N TRP A 83 -7.34 -4.10 14.19
CA TRP A 83 -8.57 -3.32 14.31
C TRP A 83 -8.58 -2.10 13.38
N GLY A 84 -7.47 -1.37 13.31
CA GLY A 84 -7.28 -0.25 12.39
C GLY A 84 -7.43 -0.70 10.93
N TYR A 85 -6.80 -1.81 10.56
CA TYR A 85 -6.96 -2.39 9.23
C TYR A 85 -8.44 -2.70 8.95
N LEU A 86 -9.16 -3.38 9.85
CA LEU A 86 -10.56 -3.73 9.65
C LEU A 86 -11.44 -2.50 9.38
N VAL A 87 -11.28 -1.45 10.20
CA VAL A 87 -12.05 -0.22 10.06
C VAL A 87 -11.70 0.52 8.77
N MET A 88 -10.41 0.61 8.42
CA MET A 88 -9.93 1.32 7.23
C MET A 88 -10.31 0.64 5.90
N ASN A 89 -10.48 -0.68 5.90
CA ASN A 89 -10.87 -1.43 4.69
C ASN A 89 -12.29 -1.07 4.22
N ILE A 90 -13.20 -0.71 5.12
CA ILE A 90 -14.59 -0.40 4.76
C ILE A 90 -14.67 0.89 3.92
N PRO A 91 -14.10 2.03 4.34
CA PRO A 91 -14.00 3.22 3.50
C PRO A 91 -13.18 2.98 2.23
N ALA A 92 -12.08 2.22 2.31
CA ALA A 92 -11.24 1.94 1.15
C ALA A 92 -12.01 1.20 0.04
N ALA A 93 -12.91 0.28 0.41
CA ALA A 93 -13.77 -0.43 -0.54
C ALA A 93 -14.74 0.52 -1.28
N VAL A 94 -15.29 1.52 -0.58
CA VAL A 94 -16.18 2.52 -1.18
C VAL A 94 -15.41 3.46 -2.11
N ILE A 95 -14.24 3.93 -1.68
CA ILE A 95 -13.38 4.83 -2.48
C ILE A 95 -12.89 4.12 -3.75
N GLY A 96 -12.63 2.80 -3.68
CA GLY A 96 -12.23 1.96 -4.80
C GLY A 96 -13.21 1.93 -5.98
N HIS A 97 -14.51 2.20 -5.73
CA HIS A 97 -15.52 2.27 -6.79
C HIS A 97 -15.64 3.64 -7.46
N SER A 98 -15.15 4.70 -6.80
CA SER A 98 -15.38 6.10 -7.21
C SER A 98 -14.14 6.78 -7.80
N VAL A 99 -12.94 6.29 -7.48
CA VAL A 99 -11.67 6.91 -7.86
C VAL A 99 -10.97 6.10 -8.95
N ASN A 100 -10.27 6.78 -9.86
CA ASN A 100 -9.41 6.15 -10.86
C ASN A 100 -8.39 5.20 -10.19
N ASN A 101 -8.53 3.89 -10.40
CA ASN A 101 -7.73 2.83 -9.77
C ASN A 101 -6.20 3.07 -9.85
N LYS A 102 -5.72 3.66 -10.95
CA LYS A 102 -4.30 3.99 -11.14
C LYS A 102 -3.80 5.04 -10.15
N MET A 103 -4.60 6.09 -9.89
CA MET A 103 -4.26 7.14 -8.92
C MET A 103 -4.53 6.69 -7.49
N LEU A 104 -5.55 5.85 -7.27
CA LEU A 104 -5.83 5.28 -5.96
C LEU A 104 -4.67 4.42 -5.46
N LEU A 105 -4.14 3.54 -6.31
CA LEU A 105 -3.01 2.69 -5.97
C LEU A 105 -1.79 3.55 -5.57
N GLY A 106 -1.40 4.50 -6.40
CA GLY A 106 -0.29 5.40 -6.10
C GLY A 106 -0.53 6.28 -4.86
N GLY A 107 -1.75 6.81 -4.70
CA GLY A 107 -2.13 7.67 -3.59
C GLY A 107 -2.09 6.96 -2.24
N SER A 108 -2.55 5.71 -2.18
CA SER A 108 -2.47 4.88 -0.96
C SER A 108 -1.03 4.63 -0.54
N PHE A 109 -0.14 4.30 -1.49
CA PHE A 109 1.29 4.12 -1.20
C PHE A 109 2.00 5.41 -0.83
N ALA A 110 1.65 6.53 -1.48
CA ALA A 110 2.21 7.84 -1.13
C ALA A 110 1.81 8.26 0.29
N CYS A 111 0.53 8.10 0.65
CA CYS A 111 0.03 8.36 1.98
C CYS A 111 0.71 7.45 3.02
N ALA A 112 0.79 6.14 2.75
CA ALA A 112 1.46 5.18 3.63
C ALA A 112 2.97 5.47 3.81
N SER A 113 3.63 5.93 2.75
CA SER A 113 5.05 6.31 2.80
C SER A 113 5.27 7.56 3.66
N ILE A 114 4.45 8.61 3.48
CA ILE A 114 4.50 9.83 4.30
C ILE A 114 4.29 9.49 5.78
N LEU A 115 3.28 8.67 6.08
CA LEU A 115 2.96 8.25 7.44
C LEU A 115 4.10 7.41 8.07
N SER A 116 4.75 6.57 7.27
CA SER A 116 5.93 5.80 7.70
C SER A 116 7.15 6.67 7.97
N LEU A 117 7.41 7.69 7.14
CA LEU A 117 8.51 8.66 7.35
C LEU A 117 8.31 9.53 8.60
N ILE A 118 7.05 9.82 8.93
CA ILE A 118 6.66 10.63 10.09
C ILE A 118 6.71 9.81 11.40
N THR A 119 6.59 8.48 11.34
CA THR A 119 6.61 7.58 12.50
C THR A 119 7.82 7.79 13.43
N PRO A 120 9.09 7.80 12.97
CA PRO A 120 10.24 7.97 13.87
C PRO A 120 10.29 9.35 14.53
N VAL A 121 9.79 10.40 13.87
CA VAL A 121 9.73 11.76 14.43
C VAL A 121 8.69 11.84 15.54
N LEU A 122 7.55 11.17 15.37
CA LEU A 122 6.46 11.17 16.35
C LEU A 122 6.72 10.27 17.55
N VAL A 123 7.53 9.21 17.39
CA VAL A 123 8.04 8.40 18.49
C VAL A 123 8.84 9.26 19.48
N GLY A 124 9.68 10.19 18.98
CA GLY A 124 10.48 11.08 19.84
C GLY A 124 9.68 12.10 20.64
N TRP A 125 8.38 12.28 20.36
CA TRP A 125 7.53 13.29 21.02
C TRP A 125 6.38 12.68 21.85
N GLY A 126 6.02 11.41 21.65
CA GLY A 126 4.74 10.86 22.14
C GLY A 126 4.71 9.40 22.55
N ASP A 127 5.87 8.75 22.75
CA ASP A 127 6.03 7.40 23.29
C ASP A 127 5.15 6.32 22.59
N ALA A 128 4.57 5.38 23.32
CA ALA A 128 3.81 4.25 22.78
C ALA A 128 2.41 4.57 22.18
N PRO A 129 1.58 5.49 22.74
CA PRO A 129 0.20 5.67 22.26
C PRO A 129 0.13 6.34 20.88
N VAL A 130 1.09 7.19 20.54
CA VAL A 130 1.14 7.83 19.22
C VAL A 130 1.43 6.82 18.11
N VAL A 131 2.25 5.80 18.40
CA VAL A 131 2.51 4.68 17.49
C VAL A 131 1.26 3.83 17.28
N VAL A 132 0.39 3.71 18.28
CA VAL A 132 -0.86 2.95 18.18
C VAL A 132 -1.91 3.67 17.33
N VAL A 133 -1.98 5.01 17.43
CA VAL A 133 -2.98 5.81 16.70
C VAL A 133 -2.62 6.02 15.22
N ILE A 134 -1.33 6.04 14.90
CA ILE A 134 -0.81 6.24 13.54
C ILE A 134 -0.92 5.00 12.65
N ARG A 135 -1.22 3.84 13.23
CA ARG A 135 -1.15 2.53 12.57
C ARG A 135 -2.52 1.96 12.28
#